data_AF-A0A9D8S8T2-F1
#
_entry.id   AF-A0A9D8S8T2-F1
#
_cell.length_a   1.000
_cell.length_b   1.000
_cell.length_c   1.000
_cell.angle_alpha   90.00
_cell.angle_beta   90.00
_cell.angle_gamma   90.00
#
_symmetry.space_group_name_H-M   'P 1'
#
loop_
_entity.id
_entity.type
_entity.pdbx_description
1 polymer ?
#
loop_
_entity_poly.entity_id
_entity_poly.type
_entity_poly.pdbx_seq_one_letter_code
_entity_poly.pdbx_strand_id
1 'polypeptide(L)'
;SKEKYGFMVTNPPYGERIGEMRAVERLYSDLGKVYKRLDSWSFYLITSHPSFEKLFGKTADKRRKLYNGQLLCQYYQFLGPKPPKENSGIILPKD
;
A
#
# COMPACT_ATOMS: atom_id res chain seq x y z
N SER A 1 -4.91 7.81 12.00
CA SER A 1 -4.65 9.24 11.82
C SER A 1 -5.98 9.96 11.82
N LYS A 2 -6.04 11.24 12.22
CA LYS A 2 -7.23 12.07 11.96
C LYS A 2 -7.27 12.53 10.49
N GLU A 3 -6.11 12.51 9.82
CA GLU A 3 -5.97 12.81 8.40
C GLU A 3 -6.64 11.76 7.51
N LYS A 4 -7.29 12.23 6.44
CA LYS A 4 -7.93 11.40 5.42
C LYS A 4 -7.18 11.48 4.10
N TYR A 5 -7.38 10.47 3.25
CA TYR A 5 -6.83 10.45 1.88
C TYR A 5 -5.30 10.53 1.82
N GLY A 6 -4.62 10.06 2.87
CA GLY A 6 -3.17 10.02 2.95
C GLY A 6 -2.56 8.89 2.13
N PHE A 7 -1.22 8.89 2.06
CA PHE A 7 -0.43 7.93 1.32
C PHE A 7 0.58 7.27 2.25
N MET A 8 0.65 5.94 2.23
CA MET A 8 1.76 5.20 2.82
C MET A 8 2.56 4.55 1.69
N VAL A 9 3.84 4.90 1.58
CA VAL A 9 4.77 4.28 0.63
C VAL A 9 5.92 3.70 1.43
N THR A 10 6.22 2.41 1.24
CA THR A 10 7.30 1.76 2.00
C THR A 10 7.97 0.62 1.24
N ASN A 11 9.24 0.41 1.57
CA ASN A 11 10.05 -0.72 1.15
C ASN A 11 10.43 -1.52 2.41
N PRO A 12 9.51 -2.35 2.94
CA PRO A 12 9.73 -3.10 4.18
C PRO A 12 10.83 -4.15 4.01
N PRO A 13 11.44 -4.65 5.10
CA PRO A 13 12.40 -5.74 5.03
C PRO A 13 11.78 -7.01 4.42
N TYR A 14 12.53 -7.72 3.59
CA TYR A 14 12.02 -8.85 2.81
C TYR A 14 12.17 -10.23 3.48
N GLY A 15 12.91 -10.33 4.59
CA GLY A 15 13.16 -11.60 5.28
C GLY A 15 14.26 -12.46 4.66
N GLU A 16 15.20 -11.86 3.92
CA GLU A 16 16.29 -12.56 3.22
C GLU A 16 17.35 -13.12 4.18
N ARG A 17 17.44 -12.57 5.40
CA ARG A 17 18.40 -13.04 6.42
C ARG A 17 17.81 -14.17 7.26
N ILE A 18 18.66 -15.14 7.59
CA ILE A 18 18.31 -16.28 8.46
C ILE A 18 17.78 -15.75 9.80
N GLY A 19 16.61 -16.27 10.21
CA GLY A 19 15.99 -15.92 11.50
C GLY A 19 15.03 -14.72 11.47
N GLU A 20 15.03 -13.90 10.42
CA GLU A 20 14.19 -12.69 10.35
C GLU A 20 12.79 -12.95 9.77
N MET A 21 12.59 -14.07 9.06
CA MET A 21 11.36 -14.36 8.31
C MET A 21 10.09 -14.18 9.16
N ARG A 22 10.05 -14.79 10.36
CA ARG A 22 8.87 -14.70 11.24
C ARG A 22 8.57 -13.27 11.70
N ALA A 23 9.60 -12.46 11.90
CA ALA A 23 9.42 -11.05 12.29
C ALA A 23 8.87 -10.23 11.11
N VAL A 24 9.37 -10.49 9.91
CA VAL A 24 8.89 -9.87 8.67
C VAL A 24 7.44 -10.25 8.37
N GLU A 25 7.06 -11.53 8.52
CA GLU A 25 5.67 -11.95 8.32
C GLU A 25 4.72 -11.29 9.31
N ARG A 26 5.13 -11.17 10.59
CA ARG A 26 4.36 -10.42 11.60
C ARG A 26 4.21 -8.95 11.22
N LEU A 27 5.28 -8.32 10.75
CA LEU A 27 5.23 -6.94 10.26
C LEU A 27 4.21 -6.80 9.13
N TYR A 28 4.18 -7.71 8.15
CA TYR A 28 3.19 -7.65 7.07
C TYR A 28 1.75 -7.78 7.57
N SER A 29 1.50 -8.67 8.53
CA SER A 29 0.18 -8.77 9.17
C SER A 29 -0.19 -7.51 9.95
N ASP A 30 0.75 -6.89 10.64
CA ASP A 30 0.50 -5.65 11.36
C ASP A 30 0.26 -4.46 10.42
N LEU A 31 0.96 -4.39 9.29
CA LEU A 31 0.68 -3.43 8.22
C LEU A 31 -0.74 -3.59 7.67
N GLY A 32 -1.20 -4.83 7.49
CA GLY A 32 -2.59 -5.13 7.12
C GLY A 32 -3.60 -4.60 8.14
N LYS A 33 -3.32 -4.76 9.45
CA LYS A 33 -4.16 -4.19 10.52
C LYS A 33 -4.15 -2.66 10.49
N VAL A 34 -3.01 -2.02 10.22
CA VAL A 34 -2.91 -0.56 10.09
C VAL A 34 -3.73 -0.07 8.90
N TYR A 35 -3.59 -0.73 7.74
CA TYR A 35 -4.36 -0.41 6.53
C TYR A 35 -5.87 -0.42 6.79
N LYS A 36 -6.39 -1.44 7.49
CA LYS A 36 -7.82 -1.52 7.85
C LYS A 36 -8.31 -0.35 8.72
N ARG A 37 -7.43 0.29 9.51
CA ARG A 37 -7.77 1.46 10.34
C ARG A 37 -7.65 2.79 9.61
N LEU A 38 -7.05 2.80 8.42
CA LEU A 38 -6.84 3.98 7.58
C LEU A 38 -7.64 3.82 6.28
N ASP A 39 -8.96 3.71 6.42
CA ASP A 39 -9.93 3.38 5.37
C ASP A 39 -9.85 4.24 4.09
N SER A 40 -9.49 5.51 4.21
CA SER A 40 -9.36 6.46 3.10
C SER A 40 -7.96 6.52 2.49
N TRP A 41 -6.97 5.85 3.09
CA TRP A 41 -5.58 5.97 2.68
C TRP A 41 -5.22 5.01 1.54
N SER A 42 -4.29 5.44 0.70
CA SER A 42 -3.67 4.58 -0.31
C SER A 42 -2.34 4.03 0.21
N PHE A 43 -2.10 2.74 0.03
CA PHE A 43 -0.90 2.04 0.47
C PHE A 43 -0.12 1.50 -0.73
N TYR A 44 1.19 1.67 -0.70
CA TYR A 44 2.11 1.26 -1.76
C TYR A 44 3.31 0.59 -1.12
N LEU A 45 3.55 -0.67 -1.48
CA LEU A 45 4.61 -1.48 -0.87
C LEU A 45 5.35 -2.28 -1.92
N ILE A 46 6.68 -2.32 -1.82
CA ILE A 46 7.53 -3.22 -2.61
C ILE A 46 8.03 -4.36 -1.72
N THR A 47 7.94 -5.61 -2.18
CA THR A 47 8.53 -6.77 -1.49
C THR A 47 8.75 -7.95 -2.44
N SER A 48 9.73 -8.79 -2.16
CA SER A 48 9.93 -10.08 -2.84
C SER A 48 9.15 -11.23 -2.18
N HIS A 49 8.48 -10.99 -1.05
CA HIS A 49 7.85 -12.05 -0.28
C HIS A 49 6.57 -12.59 -0.96
N PRO A 50 6.55 -13.87 -1.41
CA PRO A 50 5.49 -14.39 -2.28
C PRO A 50 4.12 -14.45 -1.61
N SER A 51 4.08 -14.61 -0.28
CA SER A 51 2.83 -14.68 0.50
C SER A 51 2.38 -13.32 1.05
N PHE A 52 2.92 -12.21 0.57
CA PHE A 52 2.63 -10.87 1.12
C PHE A 52 1.13 -10.57 1.20
N GLU A 53 0.35 -10.74 0.12
CA GLU A 53 -1.09 -10.39 0.11
C GLU A 53 -1.91 -11.22 1.12
N LYS A 54 -1.51 -12.49 1.34
CA LYS A 54 -2.12 -13.36 2.36
C LYS A 54 -1.84 -12.84 3.77
N LEU A 55 -0.59 -12.47 4.05
CA LEU A 55 -0.17 -11.96 5.35
C LEU A 55 -0.75 -10.57 5.63
N PHE A 56 -0.77 -9.71 4.62
CA PHE A 56 -1.40 -8.38 4.65
C PHE A 56 -2.93 -8.49 4.77
N GLY A 57 -3.53 -9.59 4.32
CA GLY A 57 -4.95 -9.88 4.45
C GLY A 57 -5.83 -9.15 3.43
N LYS A 58 -5.26 -8.74 2.30
CA LYS A 58 -5.95 -8.13 1.16
C LYS A 58 -5.16 -8.35 -0.14
N THR A 59 -5.87 -8.67 -1.21
CA THR A 59 -5.32 -8.64 -2.58
C THR A 59 -5.18 -7.20 -3.06
N ALA A 60 -4.05 -6.86 -3.64
CA ALA A 60 -3.75 -5.53 -4.15
C ALA A 60 -4.60 -5.20 -5.39
N ASP A 61 -4.99 -3.93 -5.51
CA ASP A 61 -5.73 -3.44 -6.67
C ASP A 61 -4.86 -3.47 -7.93
N LYS A 62 -3.54 -3.26 -7.76
CA LYS A 62 -2.54 -3.39 -8.83
C LYS A 62 -1.26 -4.02 -8.32
N ARG A 63 -0.62 -4.80 -9.20
CA ARG A 63 0.72 -5.38 -8.99
C ARG A 63 1.61 -5.04 -10.18
N ARG A 64 2.84 -4.63 -9.90
CA ARG A 64 3.87 -4.40 -10.92
C ARG A 64 5.13 -5.14 -10.53
N LYS A 65 5.68 -5.93 -11.45
CA LYS A 65 7.02 -6.51 -11.28
C LYS A 65 8.05 -5.40 -11.31
N LEU A 66 8.95 -5.39 -10.33
CA LEU A 66 10.12 -4.52 -10.27
C LEU A 66 11.34 -5.36 -9.90
N TYR A 67 12.53 -4.83 -10.15
CA TYR A 67 13.78 -5.42 -9.70
C TYR A 67 14.44 -4.47 -8.71
N ASN A 68 14.69 -4.96 -7.49
CA ASN A 68 15.53 -4.27 -6.52
C ASN A 68 16.94 -4.85 -6.62
N GLY A 69 17.79 -4.24 -7.46
CA GLY A 69 19.02 -4.87 -7.91
C GLY A 69 18.72 -6.12 -8.77
N GLN A 70 19.26 -7.28 -8.39
CA GLN A 70 18.97 -8.56 -9.05
C GLN A 70 17.73 -9.27 -8.48
N LEU A 71 17.14 -8.74 -7.40
CA LEU A 71 16.01 -9.35 -6.72
C LEU A 71 14.69 -8.98 -7.40
N LEU A 72 13.99 -9.98 -7.95
CA LEU A 72 12.63 -9.80 -8.42
C LEU A 72 11.69 -9.50 -7.25
N CYS A 73 11.00 -8.38 -7.33
CA CYS A 73 10.01 -7.92 -6.37
C CYS A 73 8.67 -7.64 -7.04
N GLN A 74 7.63 -7.54 -6.21
CA GLN A 74 6.33 -7.00 -6.60
C GLN A 74 6.10 -5.68 -5.89
N TYR A 75 5.62 -4.70 -6.66
CA TYR A 75 5.10 -3.44 -6.16
C TYR A 75 3.58 -3.52 -6.10
N TYR A 76 3.05 -3.61 -4.88
CA TYR A 76 1.65 -3.72 -4.55
C TYR A 76 1.04 -2.34 -4.33
N GLN A 77 -0.13 -2.10 -4.90
CA GLN A 77 -0.88 -0.86 -4.76
C GLN A 77 -2.27 -1.17 -4.21
N PHE A 78 -2.62 -0.53 -3.09
CA PHE A 78 -3.93 -0.59 -2.46
C PHE A 78 -4.49 0.83 -2.49
N LEU A 79 -5.46 1.08 -3.34
CA LEU A 79 -5.98 2.42 -3.62
C LEU A 79 -7.08 2.76 -2.61
N GLY A 80 -6.87 3.86 -1.90
CA GLY A 80 -7.93 4.51 -1.15
C GLY A 80 -8.92 5.24 -2.09
N PRO A 81 -10.12 5.55 -1.61
CA PRO A 81 -11.05 6.40 -2.34
C PRO A 81 -10.43 7.77 -2.63
N LYS A 82 -10.86 8.40 -3.73
CA LYS A 82 -10.49 9.80 -3.98
C LYS A 82 -11.25 10.72 -3.02
N PRO A 83 -10.68 11.87 -2.63
CA PRO A 83 -11.45 12.93 -2.00
C PRO A 83 -12.68 13.27 -2.86
N PRO A 84 -13.82 13.65 -2.26
CA PRO A 84 -14.93 14.19 -3.00
C PRO A 84 -14.43 15.34 -3.88
N LYS A 85 -14.91 15.40 -5.12
CA LYS A 85 -14.68 16.60 -5.92
C LYS A 85 -15.38 17.73 -5.19
N GLU A 86 -14.63 18.75 -4.81
CA GLU A 86 -15.23 20.01 -4.43
C GLU A 86 -16.09 20.43 -5.63
N ASN A 87 -17.40 20.60 -5.43
CA ASN A 87 -18.21 21.31 -6.41
C ASN A 87 -17.71 22.75 -6.37
N SER A 88 -16.59 23.03 -7.04
CA SER A 88 -16.22 24.37 -7.41
C SER A 88 -17.35 24.83 -8.32
N GLY A 89 -18.33 25.52 -7.74
CA GLY A 89 -19.40 26.22 -8.44
C GLY A 89 -18.83 27.37 -9.25
N ILE A 90 -17.88 27.06 -10.14
CA ILE A 90 -17.50 27.92 -11.23
C ILE A 90 -18.69 27.86 -12.18
N ILE A 91 -19.64 28.76 -11.92
CA ILE A 91 -20.54 29.25 -12.96
C ILE A 91 -19.59 29.93 -13.94
N LEU A 92 -19.20 29.22 -15.00
CA LEU A 92 -18.56 29.88 -16.13
C LEU A 92 -19.57 30.92 -16.62
N PRO A 93 -19.20 32.21 -16.69
CA PRO A 93 -20.05 33.19 -17.35
C PRO A 93 -20.32 32.68 -18.76
N LYS A 94 -21.60 32.61 -19.12
CA LYS A 94 -22.02 32.38 -20.49
C LYS A 94 -21.79 33.70 -21.22
N ASP A 95 -20.84 33.71 -22.14
CA ASP A 95 -20.84 34.66 -23.25
C ASP A 95 -21.97 34.31 -24.23
#